data_AF-A0A973M439-F1
#
_entry.id   AF-A0A973M439-F1
#
_cell.length_a   1.000
_cell.length_b   1.000
_cell.length_c   1.000
_cell.angle_alpha   90.00
_cell.angle_beta   90.00
_cell.angle_gamma   90.00
#
_symmetry.space_group_name_H-M   'P 1'
#
loop_
_entity.id
_entity.type
_entity.pdbx_description
1 polymer ?
#
loop_
_entity_poly.entity_id
_entity_poly.type
_entity_poly.pdbx_seq_one_letter_code
_entity_poly.pdbx_strand_id
1 'polypeptide(L)'
;APVGGLNILGDPAFAIWGIITIVIWQHTGYSMVIFLAGMQNIPDELLEASALDGAGPAQRFFWVTWPLLRTPTLINITLSLISSMKLFDQVMATTQGGPGNATQTLSTLLFSEAFLYNNYGYGISLGLIVFILIAVISFGQMRLFRERD
;
A
#
# COMPACT_ATOMS: atom_id res chain seq x y z
N ALA A 1 -35.00 6.43 16.31
CA ALA A 1 -34.17 5.21 16.43
C ALA A 1 -32.98 5.37 15.51
N PRO A 2 -31.74 5.08 15.93
CA PRO A 2 -30.63 5.12 15.00
C PRO A 2 -30.95 4.10 13.90
N VAL A 3 -30.83 4.55 12.65
CA VAL A 3 -31.11 3.78 11.45
C VAL A 3 -30.32 2.47 11.58
N GLY A 4 -30.98 1.32 11.46
CA GLY A 4 -30.36 -0.02 11.52
C GLY A 4 -29.46 -0.32 10.31
N GLY A 5 -28.61 0.64 9.92
CA GLY A 5 -27.55 0.45 8.95
C GLY A 5 -26.29 -0.01 9.68
N LEU A 6 -25.54 -0.93 9.06
CA LEU A 6 -24.22 -1.33 9.54
C LEU A 6 -23.38 -0.08 9.82
N ASN A 7 -22.98 0.10 11.09
CA ASN A 7 -22.05 1.15 11.47
C ASN A 7 -20.62 0.68 11.17
N ILE A 8 -20.24 0.74 9.90
CA ILE A 8 -18.98 0.19 9.37
C ILE A 8 -17.77 0.73 10.15
N LEU A 9 -17.75 2.02 10.50
CA LEU A 9 -16.63 2.65 11.20
C LEU A 9 -16.76 2.58 12.73
N GLY A 10 -17.96 2.36 13.27
CA GLY A 10 -18.21 2.30 14.71
C GLY A 10 -18.20 0.89 15.29
N ASP A 11 -18.13 -0.15 14.47
CA ASP A 11 -17.97 -1.54 14.90
C ASP A 11 -16.50 -1.99 14.78
N PRO A 12 -15.87 -2.49 15.86
CA PRO A 12 -14.48 -2.97 15.83
C PRO A 12 -14.19 -4.01 14.75
N ALA A 13 -15.17 -4.85 14.41
CA ALA A 13 -15.01 -5.90 13.41
C ALA A 13 -15.00 -5.34 11.97
N PHE A 14 -15.67 -4.21 11.72
CA PHE A 14 -15.85 -3.64 10.39
C PHE A 14 -14.99 -2.40 10.12
N ALA A 15 -14.52 -1.71 11.16
CA ALA A 15 -13.80 -0.45 11.03
C ALA A 15 -12.52 -0.59 10.19
N ILE A 16 -11.77 -1.68 10.38
CA ILE A 16 -10.56 -1.97 9.60
C ILE A 16 -10.88 -2.17 8.12
N TRP A 17 -12.00 -2.81 7.77
CA TRP A 17 -12.42 -3.04 6.39
C TRP A 17 -12.83 -1.75 5.67
N GLY A 18 -13.47 -0.84 6.40
CA GLY A 18 -13.76 0.51 5.91
C GLY A 18 -12.49 1.26 5.53
N ILE A 19 -11.47 1.22 6.41
CA ILE A 19 -10.16 1.84 6.15
C ILE A 19 -9.46 1.15 4.96
N ILE A 20 -9.44 -0.19 4.91
CA ILE A 20 -8.84 -0.95 3.81
C ILE A 20 -9.46 -0.53 2.47
N THR A 21 -10.78 -0.35 2.41
CA THR A 21 -11.47 0.05 1.17
C THR A 21 -11.04 1.45 0.71
N ILE A 22 -10.93 2.40 1.64
CA ILE A 22 -10.44 3.76 1.35
C ILE A 22 -8.99 3.71 0.84
N VAL A 23 -8.14 2.91 1.49
CA VAL A 23 -6.74 2.75 1.13
C VAL A 23 -6.60 2.13 -0.27
N ILE A 24 -7.36 1.07 -0.57
CA ILE A 24 -7.37 0.42 -1.89
C ILE A 24 -7.80 1.42 -2.96
N TRP A 25 -8.89 2.15 -2.73
CA TRP A 25 -9.38 3.14 -3.68
C TRP A 25 -8.32 4.20 -3.99
N GLN A 26 -7.67 4.76 -2.96
CA GLN A 26 -6.62 5.76 -3.13
C GLN A 26 -5.39 5.19 -3.87
N HIS A 27 -4.92 4.01 -3.47
CA HIS A 27 -3.71 3.40 -4.05
C HIS A 27 -3.92 2.90 -5.48
N THR A 28 -5.16 2.55 -5.85
CA THR A 28 -5.47 2.11 -7.23
C THR A 28 -5.06 3.17 -8.26
N GLY A 29 -5.28 4.45 -7.98
CA GLY A 29 -4.86 5.53 -8.87
C GLY A 29 -3.34 5.60 -9.03
N TYR A 30 -2.58 5.49 -7.93
CA TYR A 30 -1.12 5.48 -7.98
C TYR A 30 -0.57 4.26 -8.74
N SER A 31 -1.09 3.06 -8.43
CA SER A 31 -0.70 1.83 -9.11
C SER A 31 -0.98 1.89 -10.60
N MET A 32 -2.13 2.45 -11.01
CA MET A 32 -2.49 2.60 -12.42
C MET A 32 -1.46 3.43 -13.18
N VAL A 33 -1.02 4.57 -12.64
CA VAL A 33 -0.01 5.41 -13.29
C VAL A 33 1.32 4.67 -13.44
N ILE A 34 1.76 3.95 -12.41
CA ILE A 34 3.01 3.15 -12.44
C ILE A 34 2.92 2.06 -13.52
N PHE A 35 1.82 1.33 -13.57
CA PHE A 35 1.64 0.27 -14.57
C PHE A 35 1.49 0.81 -15.99
N LEU A 36 0.80 1.94 -16.18
CA LEU A 36 0.70 2.59 -17.50
C LEU A 36 2.08 3.02 -18.01
N ALA A 37 2.88 3.68 -17.17
CA ALA A 37 4.26 4.04 -17.50
C ALA A 37 5.11 2.79 -17.80
N GLY A 38 4.90 1.71 -17.04
CA GLY A 38 5.53 0.42 -17.29
C GLY A 38 5.18 -0.18 -18.65
N MET A 39 3.90 -0.18 -19.01
CA MET A 39 3.41 -0.74 -20.28
C MET A 39 3.91 0.04 -21.49
N GLN A 40 4.11 1.36 -21.37
CA GLN A 40 4.69 2.17 -22.45
C GLN A 40 6.12 1.77 -22.84
N ASN A 41 6.83 1.05 -21.96
CA ASN A 41 8.18 0.54 -22.26
C ASN A 41 8.17 -0.85 -22.90
N ILE A 42 7.01 -1.49 -23.06
CA ILE A 42 6.89 -2.79 -23.71
C ILE A 42 6.95 -2.58 -25.23
N PRO A 43 7.92 -3.17 -25.96
CA PRO A 43 7.98 -3.06 -27.41
C PRO A 43 6.74 -3.69 -28.07
N ASP A 44 6.11 -2.96 -28.99
CA ASP A 44 4.93 -3.43 -29.74
C ASP A 44 5.23 -4.73 -30.51
N GLU A 45 6.46 -4.89 -31.00
CA GLU A 45 6.93 -6.08 -31.72
C GLU A 45 6.73 -7.38 -30.92
N LEU A 46 6.92 -7.36 -29.59
CA LEU A 46 6.70 -8.53 -28.73
C LEU A 46 5.21 -8.87 -28.60
N LEU A 47 4.36 -7.85 -28.58
CA LEU A 47 2.91 -8.02 -28.52
C LEU A 47 2.37 -8.57 -29.85
N GLU A 48 2.88 -8.08 -30.98
CA GLU A 48 2.55 -8.58 -32.32
C GLU A 48 3.04 -10.01 -32.54
N ALA A 49 4.29 -10.33 -32.14
CA ALA A 49 4.83 -11.68 -32.24
C ALA A 49 3.97 -12.70 -31.47
N SER A 50 3.59 -12.36 -30.22
CA SER A 50 2.69 -13.21 -29.43
C SER A 50 1.32 -13.40 -30.08
N ALA A 51 0.88 -12.46 -30.92
CA ALA A 51 -0.35 -12.57 -31.66
C ALA A 51 -0.26 -13.53 -32.84
N LEU A 52 0.86 -13.46 -33.56
CA LEU A 52 1.16 -14.35 -34.68
C LEU A 52 1.35 -15.80 -34.19
N ASP A 53 1.88 -16.00 -32.99
CA ASP A 53 2.02 -17.31 -32.33
C ASP A 53 0.69 -17.90 -31.82
N GLY A 54 -0.44 -17.21 -32.06
CA GLY A 54 -1.77 -17.68 -31.69
C GLY A 54 -2.10 -17.55 -30.20
N ALA A 55 -1.32 -16.80 -29.41
CA ALA A 55 -1.60 -16.61 -28.00
C ALA A 55 -2.91 -15.82 -27.81
N GLY A 56 -3.83 -16.35 -27.01
CA GLY A 56 -5.07 -15.67 -26.64
C GLY A 56 -4.86 -14.51 -25.65
N PRO A 57 -5.86 -13.65 -25.40
CA PRO A 57 -5.71 -12.46 -24.55
C PRO A 57 -5.19 -12.76 -23.13
N ALA A 58 -5.71 -13.80 -22.49
CA ALA A 58 -5.24 -14.22 -21.16
C ALA A 58 -3.79 -14.74 -21.20
N GLN A 59 -3.42 -15.48 -22.25
CA GLN A 59 -2.05 -15.98 -22.40
C GLN A 59 -1.07 -14.82 -22.59
N ARG A 60 -1.40 -13.84 -23.44
CA ARG A 60 -0.57 -12.64 -23.63
C ARG A 60 -0.40 -11.87 -22.33
N PHE A 61 -1.47 -11.70 -21.55
CA PHE A 61 -1.37 -11.02 -20.25
C PHE A 61 -0.43 -11.76 -19.29
N PHE A 62 -0.67 -13.03 -19.01
CA PHE A 62 0.08 -13.76 -17.97
C PHE A 62 1.51 -14.14 -18.40
N TRP A 63 1.75 -14.36 -19.70
CA TRP A 63 3.03 -14.87 -20.20
C TRP A 63 3.89 -13.83 -20.93
N VAL A 64 3.32 -12.71 -21.36
CA VAL A 64 4.07 -11.64 -22.06
C VAL A 64 4.03 -10.36 -21.24
N THR A 65 2.85 -9.78 -21.03
CA THR A 65 2.71 -8.46 -20.39
C THR A 65 3.14 -8.48 -18.92
N TRP A 66 2.61 -9.40 -18.11
CA TRP A 66 2.88 -9.44 -16.67
C TRP A 66 4.36 -9.69 -16.32
N PRO A 67 5.07 -10.63 -16.99
CA PRO A 67 6.52 -10.78 -16.80
C PRO A 67 7.32 -9.54 -17.20
N LEU A 68 6.94 -8.84 -18.27
CA LEU A 68 7.61 -7.60 -18.69
C LEU A 68 7.32 -6.43 -17.75
N LEU A 69 6.17 -6.43 -17.08
CA LEU A 69 5.83 -5.47 -16.03
C LEU A 69 6.49 -5.77 -14.68
N ARG A 70 7.42 -6.72 -14.59
CA ARG A 70 8.09 -7.08 -13.32
C ARG A 70 8.69 -5.86 -12.62
N THR A 71 9.42 -5.00 -13.33
CA THR A 71 10.04 -3.81 -12.71
C THR A 71 9.00 -2.82 -12.16
N PRO A 72 8.00 -2.37 -12.95
CA PRO A 72 6.87 -1.59 -12.44
C PRO A 72 6.13 -2.24 -11.25
N THR A 73 5.89 -3.55 -11.29
CA THR A 73 5.24 -4.30 -10.21
C THR A 73 6.05 -4.21 -8.92
N LEU A 74 7.37 -4.38 -9.00
CA LEU A 74 8.26 -4.29 -7.84
C LEU A 74 8.28 -2.88 -7.25
N ILE A 75 8.32 -1.84 -8.09
CA ILE A 75 8.21 -0.44 -7.65
C ILE A 75 6.88 -0.22 -6.92
N ASN A 76 5.77 -0.67 -7.51
CA ASN A 76 4.45 -0.51 -6.94
C ASN A 76 4.32 -1.21 -5.57
N ILE A 77 4.82 -2.46 -5.45
CA ILE A 77 4.83 -3.20 -4.18
C ILE A 77 5.69 -2.51 -3.13
N THR A 78 6.86 -1.99 -3.54
CA THR A 78 7.78 -1.28 -2.65
C THR A 78 7.12 -0.03 -2.05
N LEU A 79 6.56 0.81 -2.91
CA LEU A 79 5.87 2.02 -2.49
C LEU A 79 4.66 1.70 -1.62
N SER A 80 3.87 0.69 -2.00
CA SER A 80 2.69 0.28 -1.23
C SER A 80 3.05 -0.24 0.16
N LEU A 81 4.13 -1.00 0.29
CA LEU A 81 4.61 -1.50 1.58
C LEU A 81 5.10 -0.37 2.49
N ILE A 82 5.84 0.59 1.94
CA ILE A 82 6.30 1.76 2.70
C ILE A 82 5.10 2.61 3.15
N SER A 83 4.11 2.81 2.27
CA SER A 83 2.90 3.58 2.57
C SER A 83 2.05 2.91 3.65
N SER A 84 1.86 1.59 3.60
CA SER A 84 1.04 0.87 4.59
C SER A 84 1.64 0.93 6.00
N MET A 85 2.97 0.94 6.12
CA MET A 85 3.65 1.11 7.41
C MET A 85 3.50 2.51 8.01
N LYS A 86 3.18 3.51 7.17
CA LYS A 86 2.99 4.91 7.56
C LYS A 86 1.51 5.31 7.61
N LEU A 87 0.60 4.33 7.64
CA LEU A 87 -0.84 4.60 7.54
C LEU A 87 -1.34 5.40 8.75
N PHE A 88 -1.45 6.71 8.55
CA PHE A 88 -1.83 7.69 9.56
C PHE A 88 -3.10 8.45 9.15
N ASP A 89 -3.04 9.16 8.02
CA ASP A 89 -4.10 10.09 7.60
C ASP A 89 -5.47 9.40 7.48
N GLN A 90 -5.51 8.22 6.87
CA GLN A 90 -6.75 7.47 6.65
C GLN A 90 -7.37 7.01 7.97
N VAL A 91 -6.53 6.56 8.92
CA VAL A 91 -6.99 6.12 10.24
C VAL A 91 -7.44 7.32 11.06
N MET A 92 -6.66 8.40 11.07
CA MET A 92 -6.95 9.59 11.86
C MET A 92 -8.20 10.32 11.34
N ALA A 93 -8.41 10.39 10.03
CA ALA A 93 -9.57 11.04 9.44
C ALA A 93 -10.88 10.25 9.62
N THR A 94 -10.81 8.94 9.85
CA THR A 94 -12.00 8.07 9.89
C THR A 94 -12.39 7.64 11.30
N THR A 95 -11.47 6.99 12.02
CA THR A 95 -11.76 6.32 13.29
C THR A 95 -10.92 6.84 14.45
N GLN A 96 -9.87 7.61 14.16
CA GLN A 96 -8.89 8.07 15.15
C GLN A 96 -8.26 6.91 15.95
N GLY A 97 -8.14 5.73 15.31
CA GLY A 97 -7.62 4.51 15.92
C GLY A 97 -8.69 3.63 16.59
N GLY A 98 -9.92 4.11 16.73
CA GLY A 98 -11.02 3.37 17.34
C GLY A 98 -11.76 2.43 16.38
N PRO A 99 -12.83 1.78 16.87
CA PRO A 99 -13.25 1.68 18.27
C PRO A 99 -12.34 0.74 19.08
N GLY A 100 -12.03 1.08 20.33
CA GLY A 100 -11.23 0.23 21.24
C GLY A 100 -9.82 -0.10 20.75
N ASN A 101 -9.16 0.83 20.06
CA ASN A 101 -7.85 0.65 19.39
C ASN A 101 -7.85 -0.36 18.22
N ALA A 102 -9.02 -0.80 17.74
CA ALA A 102 -9.12 -1.82 16.68
C ALA A 102 -8.47 -1.43 15.35
N THR A 103 -8.32 -0.14 15.07
CA THR A 103 -7.65 0.35 13.86
C THR A 103 -6.39 1.15 14.16
N GLN A 104 -5.87 1.07 15.39
CA GLN A 104 -4.70 1.83 15.80
C GLN A 104 -3.45 1.30 15.09
N THR A 105 -2.71 2.22 14.48
CA THR A 105 -1.40 1.95 13.86
C THR A 105 -0.28 2.56 14.70
N LEU A 106 0.96 2.12 14.45
CA LEU A 106 2.15 2.70 15.11
C LEU A 106 2.24 4.23 14.92
N SER A 107 1.86 4.73 13.74
CA SER A 107 1.84 6.16 13.45
C SER A 107 0.80 6.91 14.29
N THR A 108 -0.41 6.35 14.44
CA THR A 108 -1.45 6.96 15.29
C THR A 108 -1.14 6.87 16.78
N LEU A 109 -0.49 5.80 17.22
CA LEU A 109 -0.04 5.63 18.60
C LEU A 109 1.05 6.66 18.94
N LEU A 110 2.06 6.80 18.08
CA LEU A 110 3.09 7.83 18.20
C LEU A 110 2.47 9.22 18.36
N PHE A 111 1.53 9.57 17.47
CA PHE A 111 0.87 10.86 17.50
C PHE A 111 0.10 11.08 18.82
N SER A 112 -0.63 10.06 19.27
CA SER A 112 -1.38 10.12 20.52
C SER A 112 -0.46 10.34 21.72
N GLU A 113 0.63 9.60 21.81
CA GLU A 113 1.61 9.73 22.88
C GLU A 113 2.32 11.08 22.87
N ALA A 114 2.78 11.53 21.70
CA ALA A 114 3.49 12.80 21.59
C ALA A 114 2.59 14.02 21.86
N PHE A 115 1.39 14.05 21.26
CA PHE A 115 0.60 15.27 21.16
C PHE A 115 -0.68 15.27 22.00
N LEU A 116 -1.28 14.10 22.28
CA LEU A 116 -2.49 14.02 23.12
C LEU A 116 -2.13 13.79 24.59
N TYR A 117 -1.20 12.87 24.85
CA TYR A 117 -0.76 12.52 26.20
C TYR A 117 0.45 13.33 26.69
N ASN A 118 1.02 14.19 25.83
CA ASN A 118 2.22 15.00 26.14
C ASN A 118 3.45 14.18 26.54
N ASN A 119 3.49 12.89 26.21
CA ASN A 119 4.62 11.98 26.42
C ASN A 119 5.61 12.07 25.26
N TYR A 120 6.15 13.26 25.00
CA TYR A 120 7.02 13.53 23.84
C TYR A 120 8.19 12.54 23.74
N GLY A 121 8.84 12.20 24.86
CA GLY A 121 9.95 11.24 24.87
C GLY A 121 9.55 9.83 24.42
N TYR A 122 8.36 9.38 24.80
CA TYR A 122 7.83 8.08 24.39
C TYR A 122 7.33 8.11 22.94
N GLY A 123 6.67 9.19 22.51
CA GLY A 123 6.31 9.37 21.10
C GLY A 123 7.54 9.39 20.18
N ILE A 124 8.61 10.09 20.55
CA ILE A 124 9.85 10.13 19.76
C ILE A 124 10.50 8.75 19.68
N SER A 125 10.52 7.96 20.77
CA SER A 125 11.10 6.61 20.74
C SER A 125 10.32 5.67 19.83
N LEU A 126 8.99 5.72 19.84
CA LEU A 126 8.15 5.01 18.87
C LEU A 126 8.47 5.44 17.42
N GLY A 127 8.68 6.74 17.20
CA GLY A 127 9.07 7.27 15.88
C GLY A 127 10.39 6.72 15.38
N LEU A 128 11.39 6.62 16.25
CA LEU A 128 12.68 6.01 15.89
C LEU A 128 12.55 4.53 15.55
N ILE A 129 11.71 3.78 16.27
CA ILE A 129 11.44 2.37 15.96
C ILE A 129 10.80 2.24 14.57
N VAL A 130 9.77 3.03 14.28
CA VAL A 130 9.11 3.03 12.96
C VAL A 130 10.08 3.41 11.85
N PHE A 131 10.93 4.42 12.09
CA PHE A 131 11.98 4.82 11.14
C PHE A 131 12.95 3.67 10.84
N ILE A 132 13.47 2.99 11.87
CA ILE A 132 14.40 1.87 11.71
C ILE A 132 13.72 0.72 10.94
N LEU A 133 12.48 0.37 11.27
CA LEU A 133 11.73 -0.68 10.58
C LEU A 133 11.57 -0.37 9.09
N ILE A 134 11.16 0.86 8.75
CA ILE A 134 11.00 1.30 7.36
C ILE A 134 12.35 1.31 6.64
N ALA A 135 13.42 1.76 7.29
CA ALA A 135 14.76 1.79 6.72
C ALA A 135 15.29 0.38 6.41
N VAL A 136 15.12 -0.57 7.33
CA VAL A 136 15.52 -1.97 7.14
C VAL A 136 14.77 -2.60 5.97
N ILE A 137 13.45 -2.42 5.91
CA ILE A 137 12.62 -2.97 4.82
C ILE A 137 12.99 -2.32 3.49
N SER A 138 13.10 -0.99 3.45
CA SER A 138 13.45 -0.26 2.22
C SER A 138 14.83 -0.67 1.71
N PHE A 139 15.81 -0.84 2.59
CA PHE A 139 17.14 -1.28 2.21
C PHE A 139 17.17 -2.75 1.77
N GLY A 140 16.40 -3.61 2.45
CA GLY A 140 16.21 -5.01 2.05
C GLY A 140 15.59 -5.13 0.67
N GLN A 141 14.54 -4.35 0.40
CA GLN A 141 13.91 -4.24 -0.92
C GLN A 141 14.91 -3.75 -1.97
N MET A 142 15.62 -2.65 -1.70
CA MET A 142 16.61 -2.13 -2.64
C MET A 142 17.70 -3.15 -2.98
N ARG A 143 18.18 -3.93 -2.01
CA ARG A 143 19.17 -4.99 -2.27
C ARG A 143 18.60 -6.14 -3.09
N LEU A 144 17.40 -6.64 -2.76
CA LEU A 144 16.74 -7.71 -3.52
C LEU A 144 16.44 -7.29 -4.97
N PHE A 145 16.27 -5.99 -5.22
CA PHE A 145 15.95 -5.47 -6.54
C PHE A 145 17.15 -5.00 -7.36
N ARG A 146 18.36 -4.91 -6.77
CA ARG A 146 19.58 -4.45 -7.46
C ARG A 146 20.25 -5.48 -8.39
N GLU A 147 19.68 -6.67 -8.55
CA GLU A 147 20.34 -7.79 -9.26
C GLU A 147 19.91 -7.98 -10.73
N ARG A 148 19.17 -7.07 -11.36
CA ARG A 148 18.65 -7.29 -12.72
C ARG A 148 18.69 -6.08 -13.66
N ASP A 149 19.69 -5.23 -13.49
CA ASP A 149 20.19 -4.35 -14.54
C ASP A 149 21.50 -4.92 -15.11
#